data_AF-A0A172Z347-F1
#
_entry.id   AF-A0A172Z347-F1
#
_cell.length_a   1.000
_cell.length_b   1.000
_cell.length_c   1.000
_cell.angle_alpha   90.00
_cell.angle_beta   90.00
_cell.angle_gamma   90.00
#
_symmetry.space_group_name_H-M   'P 1'
#
loop_
_entity.id
_entity.type
_entity.pdbx_description
1 polymer ?
#
loop_
_entity_poly.entity_id
_entity_poly.type
_entity_poly.pdbx_seq_one_letter_code
_entity_poly.pdbx_strand_id
1 'polypeptide(L)'
;MPIVAVLNDESDQGEILGALKAYGLVLANCYTRPGAADLTKELRAALGSRSDENQLVCHNLPLAIEGDPSWTSVLVLPPRYTFHYRETMALAARALSAADESDKKGMFLYHEP
;
A
#
# COMPACT_ATOMS: atom_id res chain seq x y z
N MET A 1 16.11 -4.88 0.52
CA MET A 1 15.56 -3.58 0.96
C MET A 1 14.10 -3.57 0.52
N PRO A 2 13.15 -3.28 1.43
CA PRO A 2 11.74 -3.26 1.07
C PRO A 2 11.47 -2.14 0.06
N ILE A 3 10.64 -2.46 -0.93
CA ILE A 3 10.09 -1.49 -1.88
C ILE A 3 8.62 -1.33 -1.51
N VAL A 4 8.17 -0.08 -1.45
CA VAL A 4 6.78 0.23 -1.08
C VAL A 4 6.13 0.99 -2.22
N ALA A 5 5.05 0.45 -2.75
CA ALA A 5 4.22 1.16 -3.71
C ALA A 5 3.20 2.00 -2.97
N VAL A 6 3.19 3.31 -3.21
CA VAL A 6 2.23 4.27 -2.67
C VAL A 6 1.28 4.67 -3.78
N LEU A 7 -0.02 4.48 -3.57
CA LEU A 7 -1.06 4.85 -4.53
C LEU A 7 -1.58 6.25 -4.20
N ASN A 8 -1.36 7.20 -5.11
CA ASN A 8 -1.84 8.58 -5.01
C ASN A 8 -3.10 8.84 -5.85
N ASP A 9 -3.59 7.84 -6.58
CA ASP A 9 -4.83 7.91 -7.36
C ASP A 9 -5.52 6.55 -7.49
N GLU A 10 -6.59 6.52 -8.26
CA GLU A 10 -7.28 5.30 -8.69
C GLU A 10 -6.48 4.58 -9.79
N SER A 11 -5.26 4.14 -9.46
CA SER A 11 -4.43 3.32 -10.36
C SER A 11 -5.17 2.04 -10.74
N ASP A 12 -4.87 1.48 -11.92
CA ASP A 12 -5.60 0.31 -12.40
C ASP A 12 -5.32 -0.94 -11.56
N GLN A 13 -6.30 -1.84 -11.52
CA GLN A 13 -6.22 -3.06 -10.70
C GLN A 13 -5.04 -3.95 -11.08
N GLY A 14 -4.64 -4.00 -12.35
CA GLY A 14 -3.53 -4.80 -12.85
C GLY A 14 -2.19 -4.28 -12.36
N GLU A 15 -1.98 -2.95 -12.39
CA GLU A 15 -0.80 -2.28 -11.85
C GLU A 15 -0.65 -2.53 -10.35
N ILE A 16 -1.74 -2.38 -9.58
CA ILE A 16 -1.73 -2.61 -8.13
C ILE A 16 -1.39 -4.08 -7.80
N LEU A 17 -1.98 -5.02 -8.55
CA LEU A 17 -1.66 -6.45 -8.39
C LEU A 17 -0.21 -6.77 -8.78
N GLY A 18 0.30 -6.14 -9.84
CA GLY A 18 1.69 -6.23 -10.25
C GLY A 18 2.63 -5.81 -9.12
N ALA A 19 2.37 -4.65 -8.52
CA ALA A 19 3.14 -4.13 -7.38
C ALA A 19 3.06 -5.05 -6.16
N LEU A 20 1.86 -5.55 -5.80
CA LEU A 20 1.70 -6.50 -4.70
C LEU A 20 2.48 -7.80 -4.93
N LYS A 21 2.43 -8.36 -6.14
CA LYS A 21 3.16 -9.58 -6.49
C LYS A 21 4.68 -9.38 -6.52
N ALA A 22 5.13 -8.20 -6.93
CA ALA A 22 6.55 -7.87 -7.03
C ALA A 22 7.17 -7.55 -5.65
N TYR A 23 6.47 -6.76 -4.83
CA TYR A 23 7.05 -6.13 -3.63
C TYR A 23 6.37 -6.54 -2.32
N GLY A 24 5.15 -7.06 -2.37
CA GLY A 24 4.42 -7.54 -1.20
C GLY A 24 3.75 -6.46 -0.35
N LEU A 25 3.99 -5.17 -0.64
CA LEU A 25 3.47 -4.05 0.15
C LEU A 25 2.99 -2.90 -0.73
N VAL A 26 1.73 -2.51 -0.55
CA VAL A 26 1.10 -1.34 -1.17
C VAL A 26 0.42 -0.48 -0.11
N LEU A 27 0.56 0.84 -0.22
CA LEU A 27 -0.12 1.82 0.61
C LEU A 27 -1.16 2.57 -0.20
N ALA A 28 -2.36 2.67 0.34
CA ALA A 28 -3.45 3.48 -0.19
C ALA A 28 -3.95 4.40 0.92
N ASN A 29 -3.59 5.68 0.87
CA ASN A 29 -4.11 6.65 1.83
C ASN A 29 -5.51 7.09 1.42
N CYS A 30 -6.47 7.10 2.35
CA CYS A 30 -7.85 7.48 2.05
C CYS A 30 -8.01 8.94 1.57
N TYR A 31 -7.04 9.80 1.87
CA TYR A 31 -7.02 11.20 1.44
C TYR A 31 -6.62 11.34 -0.03
N THR A 32 -5.49 10.73 -0.42
CA THR A 32 -4.98 10.83 -1.80
C THR A 32 -5.66 9.85 -2.74
N ARG A 33 -6.16 8.72 -2.23
CA ARG A 33 -6.87 7.70 -2.99
C ARG A 33 -8.28 7.46 -2.44
N PRO A 34 -9.30 8.13 -3.01
CA PRO A 34 -10.69 7.73 -2.84
C PRO A 34 -10.88 6.24 -3.18
N GLY A 35 -11.72 5.52 -2.42
CA GLY A 35 -11.93 4.08 -2.65
C GLY A 35 -10.83 3.15 -2.11
N ALA A 36 -9.86 3.65 -1.32
CA ALA A 36 -8.90 2.80 -0.60
C ALA A 36 -9.57 1.72 0.27
N ALA A 37 -10.73 2.04 0.86
CA ALA A 37 -11.49 1.11 1.69
C ALA A 37 -12.04 -0.09 0.90
N ASP A 38 -12.49 0.12 -0.35
CA ASP A 38 -13.09 -0.92 -1.19
C ASP A 38 -12.05 -1.75 -1.95
N LEU A 39 -10.86 -1.17 -2.18
CA LEU A 39 -9.76 -1.77 -2.94
C LEU A 39 -9.39 -3.19 -2.46
N THR A 40 -9.36 -3.41 -1.15
CA THR A 40 -8.99 -4.73 -0.59
C THR A 40 -9.91 -5.84 -1.12
N LYS A 41 -11.21 -5.57 -1.25
CA LYS A 41 -12.19 -6.55 -1.69
C LYS A 41 -12.00 -6.90 -3.17
N GLU A 42 -11.77 -5.88 -4.00
CA GLU A 42 -11.53 -6.02 -5.44
C GLU A 42 -10.26 -6.82 -5.72
N LEU A 43 -9.16 -6.49 -5.03
CA LEU A 43 -7.89 -7.19 -5.19
C LEU A 43 -7.97 -8.64 -4.73
N ARG A 44 -8.70 -8.94 -3.64
CA ARG A 44 -8.95 -10.33 -3.21
C ARG A 44 -9.69 -11.12 -4.28
N ALA A 45 -10.70 -10.53 -4.91
CA ALA A 45 -11.43 -11.19 -5.99
C ALA A 45 -10.52 -11.50 -7.19
N ALA A 46 -9.65 -10.55 -7.56
CA ALA A 46 -8.73 -10.72 -8.68
C ALA A 46 -7.52 -11.63 -8.42
N LEU A 47 -7.08 -11.77 -7.16
CA LEU A 47 -6.06 -12.76 -6.77
C LEU A 47 -6.57 -14.20 -6.85
N GLY A 48 -7.89 -14.40 -6.92
CA GLY A 48 -8.52 -15.71 -7.04
C GLY A 48 -8.58 -16.47 -5.71
N SER A 49 -8.64 -17.81 -5.79
CA SER A 49 -8.79 -18.66 -4.61
C SER A 49 -7.63 -18.50 -3.62
N ARG A 50 -7.97 -18.50 -2.32
CA ARG A 50 -7.00 -18.34 -1.24
C ARG A 50 -5.99 -19.49 -1.24
N SER A 51 -4.73 -19.15 -1.48
CA SER A 51 -3.54 -20.01 -1.30
C SER A 51 -2.56 -19.29 -0.37
N ASP A 52 -1.50 -19.95 0.07
CA ASP A 52 -0.45 -19.32 0.90
C ASP A 52 0.21 -18.10 0.24
N GLU A 53 0.20 -18.03 -1.10
CA GLU A 53 0.78 -16.93 -1.89
C GLU A 53 -0.22 -15.83 -2.25
N ASN A 54 -1.52 -16.05 -2.04
CA ASN A 54 -2.60 -15.14 -2.43
C ASN A 54 -3.39 -14.60 -1.21
N GLN A 55 -2.80 -14.62 -0.01
CA GLN A 55 -3.46 -14.14 1.20
C GLN A 55 -3.35 -12.62 1.38
N LEU A 56 -4.09 -11.83 0.59
CA LEU A 56 -4.08 -10.38 0.76
C LEU A 56 -4.67 -9.96 2.13
N VAL A 57 -3.81 -9.37 2.95
CA VAL A 57 -4.16 -8.78 4.25
C VAL A 57 -4.20 -7.26 4.11
N CYS A 58 -5.17 -6.61 4.76
CA CYS A 58 -5.23 -5.16 4.83
C CYS A 58 -5.16 -4.74 6.30
N HIS A 59 -4.24 -3.83 6.61
CA HIS A 59 -4.13 -3.18 7.90
C HIS A 59 -4.43 -1.69 7.72
N ASN A 60 -5.32 -1.12 8.53
CA ASN A 60 -5.54 0.31 8.53
C ASN A 60 -4.65 0.95 9.60
N LEU A 61 -3.72 1.81 9.19
CA LEU A 61 -2.82 2.51 10.08
C LEU A 61 -3.19 4.00 10.14
N PRO A 62 -3.16 4.63 11.33
CA PRO A 62 -3.29 6.07 11.44
C PRO A 62 -1.94 6.72 11.09
N LEU A 63 -1.83 7.26 9.88
CA LEU A 63 -0.63 7.92 9.38
C LEU A 63 -0.97 9.35 9.02
N ALA A 64 -0.15 10.30 9.48
CA ALA A 64 -0.34 11.70 9.14
C ALA A 64 0.17 12.00 7.73
N ILE A 65 -0.59 12.79 6.98
CA ILE A 65 -0.14 13.46 5.74
C ILE A 65 -0.24 14.96 6.02
N GLU A 66 0.82 15.72 5.74
CA GLU A 66 0.90 17.16 6.03
C GLU A 66 0.61 17.55 7.50
N GLY A 67 0.75 16.61 8.44
CA GLY A 67 0.43 16.81 9.86
C GLY A 67 -1.02 16.49 10.23
N ASP A 68 -1.91 16.24 9.27
CA ASP A 68 -3.29 15.84 9.50
C ASP A 68 -3.42 14.31 9.61
N PRO A 69 -4.10 13.79 10.65
CA PRO A 69 -4.28 12.36 10.83
C PRO A 69 -5.18 11.78 9.74
N SER A 70 -4.65 10.82 8.98
CA SER A 70 -5.40 10.10 7.96
C SER A 70 -5.30 8.59 8.15
N TRP A 71 -6.32 7.86 7.68
CA TRP A 71 -6.27 6.41 7.63
C TRP A 71 -5.61 5.96 6.34
N THR A 72 -4.57 5.12 6.46
CA THR A 72 -3.90 4.48 5.34
C THR A 72 -4.19 2.99 5.35
N SER A 73 -4.75 2.48 4.26
CA SER A 73 -4.87 1.05 4.00
C SER A 73 -3.52 0.51 3.54
N VAL A 74 -2.95 -0.38 4.35
CA VAL A 74 -1.69 -1.07 4.12
C VAL A 74 -2.00 -2.48 3.66
N LEU A 75 -1.84 -2.69 2.36
CA LEU A 75 -2.11 -3.94 1.67
C LEU A 75 -0.83 -4.79 1.65
N VAL A 76 -0.92 -5.97 2.25
CA VAL A 76 0.19 -6.89 2.44
C VAL A 76 -0.10 -8.21 1.76
N LEU A 77 0.83 -8.68 0.94
CA LEU A 77 0.77 -9.99 0.30
C LEU A 77 1.90 -10.90 0.83
N PRO A 78 1.63 -11.75 1.82
CA PRO A 78 2.58 -12.78 2.26
C PRO A 78 2.83 -13.83 1.15
N PRO A 79 4.01 -14.48 1.13
CA PRO A 79 5.16 -14.27 2.01
C PRO A 79 6.09 -13.13 1.54
N ARG A 80 5.70 -12.35 0.52
CA ARG A 80 6.55 -11.28 -0.06
C ARG A 80 6.86 -10.18 0.95
N TYR A 81 5.93 -9.91 1.85
CA TYR A 81 6.14 -9.02 2.99
C TYR A 81 5.53 -9.59 4.26
N THR A 82 6.28 -9.53 5.36
CA THR A 82 5.81 -9.90 6.69
C THR A 82 5.46 -8.64 7.45
N PHE A 83 4.20 -8.54 7.88
CA PHE A 83 3.73 -7.37 8.61
C PHE A 83 4.23 -7.37 10.06
N HIS A 84 5.02 -6.35 10.40
CA HIS A 84 5.37 -6.01 11.79
C HIS A 84 4.90 -4.60 12.09
N TYR A 85 3.97 -4.45 13.05
CA TYR A 85 3.22 -3.20 13.25
C TYR A 85 4.10 -1.95 13.32
N ARG A 86 5.09 -1.92 14.23
CA ARG A 86 5.95 -0.74 14.43
C ARG A 86 6.85 -0.44 13.23
N GLU A 87 7.44 -1.48 12.65
CA GLU A 87 8.35 -1.35 11.50
C GLU A 87 7.60 -0.91 10.26
N THR A 88 6.46 -1.54 9.98
CA THR A 88 5.58 -1.22 8.85
C THR A 88 5.03 0.19 8.98
N MET A 89 4.63 0.61 10.20
CA MET A 89 4.16 1.96 10.45
C MET A 89 5.25 3.00 10.17
N ALA A 90 6.48 2.78 10.63
CA ALA A 90 7.58 3.69 10.38
C ALA A 90 7.98 3.73 8.89
N LEU A 91 8.00 2.57 8.22
CA LEU A 91 8.25 2.47 6.79
C LEU A 91 7.17 3.18 5.96
N ALA A 92 5.90 2.96 6.31
CA ALA A 92 4.77 3.56 5.61
C ALA A 92 4.74 5.08 5.79
N ALA A 93 5.06 5.60 6.98
CA ALA A 93 5.20 7.04 7.20
C ALA A 93 6.27 7.65 6.28
N ARG A 94 7.47 7.05 6.22
CA ARG A 94 8.54 7.53 5.33
C ARG A 94 8.14 7.47 3.85
N ALA A 95 7.50 6.39 3.43
CA ALA A 95 7.05 6.22 2.05
C ALA A 95 6.00 7.26 1.65
N LEU A 96 5.04 7.55 2.53
CA LEU A 96 4.04 8.60 2.30
C LEU A 96 4.67 9.99 2.24
N SER A 97 5.57 10.33 3.16
CA SER A 97 6.28 11.62 3.12
C SER A 97 7.10 11.78 1.84
N ALA A 98 7.81 10.74 1.41
CA ALA A 98 8.57 10.79 0.16
C ALA A 98 7.67 10.86 -1.09
N ALA A 99 6.50 10.22 -1.05
CA ALA A 99 5.52 10.30 -2.14
C ALA A 99 4.94 11.71 -2.27
N ASP A 100 4.62 12.33 -1.14
CA ASP A 100 4.12 13.71 -1.03
C ASP A 100 5.10 14.72 -1.62
N GLU A 101 6.39 14.61 -1.27
CA GLU A 101 7.46 15.47 -1.81
C GLU A 101 7.72 15.28 -3.32
N SER A 102 7.27 14.17 -3.92
CA SER A 102 7.64 13.79 -5.28
C SER A 102 6.77 14.42 -6.39
N ASP A 103 5.65 15.06 -6.04
CA ASP A 103 4.59 15.54 -6.97
C ASP A 103 4.08 14.48 -7.96
N LYS A 104 4.41 13.19 -7.78
CA LYS A 104 4.02 12.12 -8.71
C LYS A 104 2.55 11.77 -8.55
N LYS A 105 1.80 11.96 -9.63
CA LYS A 105 0.47 11.38 -9.84
C LYS A 105 0.60 9.89 -10.16
N GLY A 106 -0.38 9.08 -9.79
CA GLY A 106 -0.32 7.63 -10.01
C GLY A 106 0.27 6.86 -8.82
N MET A 107 1.12 5.91 -9.15
CA MET A 107 1.87 5.10 -8.19
C MET A 107 3.29 5.62 -8.00
N PHE A 108 3.68 5.83 -6.74
CA PHE A 108 5.04 6.17 -6.34
C PHE A 108 5.74 4.94 -5.75
N LEU A 109 6.96 4.64 -6.20
CA LEU A 109 7.79 3.57 -5.63
C LEU A 109 8.81 4.17 -4.66
N TYR A 110 8.61 3.90 -3.38
CA TYR A 110 9.57 4.22 -2.33
C TYR A 110 10.58 3.08 -2.18
N HIS A 111 11.85 3.45 -2.18
CA HIS A 111 12.96 2.55 -1.90
C HIS A 111 13.52 2.90 -0.53
N GLU A 112 13.49 1.95 0.41
CA GLU A 112 14.17 2.18 1.70
C GLU A 112 15.69 2.30 1.47
N PRO A 113 16.34 3.36 1.99
CA PRO A 113 17.78 3.60 1.84
C PRO A 113 18.65 2.68 2.70
#